data_AF-A0A976FQR7-F1
#
_entry.id   AF-A0A976FQR7-F1
#
_cell.length_a   1.000
_cell.length_b   1.000
_cell.length_c   1.000
_cell.angle_alpha   90.00
_cell.angle_beta   90.00
_cell.angle_gamma   90.00
#
_symmetry.space_group_name_H-M   'P 1'
#
loop_
_entity.id
_entity.type
_entity.pdbx_description
1 polymer ?
#
loop_
_entity_poly.entity_id
_entity_poly.type
_entity_poly.pdbx_seq_one_letter_code
_entity_poly.pdbx_strand_id
1 'polypeptide(L)'
;MSSESTSLLDSALCFKIIKEEIQRLHQMIRHGERGIQTGLAQQREAQRHFADGWRNKLDPWDMIQVGIPEEAEFEDGSVGPRHDNDHRNICDIQLLPTTEECLTHEPPLLPGNSTFHVNAHWLPPGPERWVDTHFRLYREDLCSTLRSSLRDLEHRITISGGKLATGRLRDANVDYNIYSLIGISMPIRHTSGRGERDRSRRLERHGLCVDVRFSQPSAADISGSKKNEFKSRKELWEMTKRLPYYGMVALVTVIDNTLQVVFCQIVEREIERLIKDEVEITLQPFEIKDFAII
;
A
#
# COMPACT_ATOMS: atom_id res chain seq x y z
N MET A 1 40.16 -3.64 -21.17
CA MET A 1 39.47 -3.29 -22.42
C MET A 1 38.18 -4.10 -22.41
N SER A 2 37.10 -3.57 -21.84
CA SER A 2 35.97 -2.95 -22.57
C SER A 2 35.50 -3.85 -23.73
N SER A 3 34.26 -4.33 -23.79
CA SER A 3 33.03 -3.56 -23.64
C SER A 3 31.78 -4.45 -23.61
N GLU A 4 30.82 -4.05 -22.78
CA GLU A 4 29.38 -3.96 -23.10
C GLU A 4 28.63 -5.24 -23.51
N SER A 5 28.12 -5.95 -22.49
CA SER A 5 26.89 -6.74 -22.61
C SER A 5 25.67 -5.82 -22.44
N THR A 6 25.40 -4.97 -23.42
CA THR A 6 24.08 -4.34 -23.54
C THR A 6 23.15 -5.38 -24.11
N SER A 7 22.28 -5.95 -23.27
CA SER A 7 21.12 -6.70 -23.72
C SER A 7 20.22 -5.73 -24.48
N LEU A 8 20.41 -5.65 -25.80
CA LEU A 8 19.45 -5.09 -26.72
C LEU A 8 18.16 -5.88 -26.51
N LEU A 9 17.20 -5.29 -25.79
CA LEU A 9 15.82 -5.75 -25.81
C LEU A 9 15.45 -5.91 -27.28
N ASP A 10 15.18 -7.16 -27.67
CA ASP A 10 14.87 -7.50 -29.04
C ASP A 10 13.61 -6.72 -29.44
N SER A 11 13.81 -5.65 -30.20
CA SER A 11 12.75 -4.72 -30.59
C SER A 11 11.58 -5.46 -31.23
N ALA A 12 11.85 -6.57 -31.93
CA ALA A 12 10.82 -7.45 -32.49
C ALA A 12 9.93 -8.09 -31.41
N LEU A 13 10.52 -8.47 -30.28
CA LEU A 13 9.83 -9.05 -29.14
C LEU A 13 8.99 -8.00 -28.40
N CYS A 14 9.49 -6.76 -28.25
CA CYS A 14 8.70 -5.64 -27.76
C CYS A 14 7.49 -5.32 -28.67
N PHE A 15 7.70 -5.23 -29.99
CA PHE A 15 6.59 -5.00 -30.93
C PHE A 15 5.58 -6.13 -30.94
N LYS A 16 6.03 -7.38 -30.73
CA LYS A 16 5.13 -8.53 -30.59
C LYS A 16 4.27 -8.42 -29.33
N ILE A 17 4.88 -8.10 -28.19
CA ILE A 17 4.16 -7.92 -26.91
C ILE A 17 3.17 -6.75 -27.03
N ILE A 18 3.58 -5.61 -27.59
CA ILE A 18 2.69 -4.46 -27.78
C ILE A 18 1.50 -4.83 -28.68
N LYS A 19 1.73 -5.60 -29.74
CA LYS A 19 0.66 -6.03 -30.64
C LYS A 19 -0.31 -6.99 -29.97
N GLU A 20 0.19 -7.96 -29.19
CA GLU A 20 -0.62 -8.89 -28.42
C GLU A 20 -1.46 -8.14 -27.36
N GLU A 21 -0.87 -7.15 -26.70
CA GLU A 21 -1.58 -6.40 -25.66
C GLU A 21 -2.59 -5.41 -26.24
N ILE A 22 -2.32 -4.79 -27.39
CA ILE A 22 -3.32 -4.00 -28.12
C ILE A 22 -4.51 -4.88 -28.54
N GLN A 23 -4.26 -6.13 -28.98
CA GLN A 23 -5.33 -7.06 -29.33
C GLN A 23 -6.15 -7.47 -28.12
N ARG A 24 -5.49 -7.73 -26.98
CA ARG A 24 -6.15 -8.03 -25.71
C ARG A 24 -7.01 -6.87 -25.25
N LEU A 25 -6.49 -5.64 -25.29
CA LEU A 25 -7.24 -4.42 -24.95
C LEU A 25 -8.45 -4.22 -25.87
N HIS A 26 -8.31 -4.46 -27.18
CA HIS A 26 -9.46 -4.42 -28.10
C HIS A 26 -10.51 -5.50 -27.83
N GLN A 27 -10.09 -6.68 -27.35
CA GLN A 27 -11.05 -7.69 -26.89
C GLN A 27 -11.75 -7.22 -25.62
N MET A 28 -11.02 -6.68 -24.64
CA MET A 28 -11.59 -6.15 -23.41
C MET A 28 -12.58 -5.01 -23.66
N ILE A 29 -12.28 -4.08 -24.57
CA ILE A 29 -13.20 -2.99 -24.96
C ILE A 29 -14.47 -3.56 -25.58
N ARG A 30 -14.36 -4.50 -26.54
CA ARG A 30 -15.55 -5.14 -27.15
C ARG A 30 -16.38 -5.95 -26.14
N HIS A 31 -15.73 -6.60 -25.19
CA HIS A 31 -16.42 -7.27 -24.09
C HIS A 31 -17.10 -6.25 -23.16
N GLY A 32 -16.45 -5.10 -22.90
CA GLY A 32 -17.02 -3.98 -22.17
C GLY A 32 -18.23 -3.37 -22.88
N GLU A 33 -18.18 -3.14 -24.19
CA GLU A 33 -19.31 -2.64 -25.00
C GLU A 33 -20.50 -3.61 -24.99
N ARG A 34 -20.24 -4.92 -25.11
CA ARG A 34 -21.28 -5.93 -24.92
C ARG A 34 -21.84 -5.89 -23.50
N GLY A 35 -20.96 -5.74 -22.50
CA GLY A 35 -21.29 -5.54 -21.10
C GLY A 35 -22.21 -4.33 -20.86
N ILE A 36 -21.93 -3.21 -21.53
CA ILE A 36 -22.75 -1.98 -21.52
C ILE A 36 -24.11 -2.24 -22.13
N GLN A 37 -24.17 -2.89 -23.29
CA GLN A 37 -25.45 -3.23 -23.93
C GLN A 37 -26.27 -4.20 -23.09
N THR A 38 -25.63 -5.20 -22.45
CA THR A 38 -26.31 -6.10 -21.49
C THR A 38 -26.74 -5.37 -20.23
N GLY A 39 -25.94 -4.46 -19.68
CA GLY A 39 -26.29 -3.67 -18.50
C GLY A 39 -27.43 -2.70 -18.78
N LEU A 40 -27.45 -2.06 -19.95
CA LEU A 40 -28.56 -1.21 -20.41
C LEU A 40 -29.82 -2.04 -20.71
N ALA A 41 -29.68 -3.25 -21.25
CA ALA A 41 -30.80 -4.16 -21.46
C ALA A 41 -31.38 -4.63 -20.11
N GLN A 42 -30.53 -5.00 -19.16
CA GLN A 42 -30.90 -5.35 -17.78
C GLN A 42 -31.52 -4.16 -17.05
N GLN A 43 -31.03 -2.94 -17.26
CA GLN A 43 -31.62 -1.73 -16.68
C GLN A 43 -33.02 -1.45 -17.25
N ARG A 44 -33.21 -1.65 -18.57
CA ARG A 44 -34.54 -1.55 -19.20
C ARG A 44 -35.47 -2.68 -18.77
N GLU A 45 -34.93 -3.87 -18.55
CA GLU A 45 -35.67 -5.04 -18.06
C GLU A 45 -36.06 -4.85 -16.58
N ALA A 46 -35.15 -4.38 -15.72
CA ALA A 46 -35.42 -3.97 -14.35
C ALA A 46 -36.45 -2.82 -14.28
N GLN A 47 -36.36 -1.83 -15.16
CA GLN A 47 -37.37 -0.76 -15.29
C GLN A 47 -38.75 -1.28 -15.73
N ARG A 48 -38.80 -2.32 -16.58
CA ARG A 48 -40.04 -3.01 -16.96
C ARG A 48 -40.59 -3.85 -15.81
N HIS A 49 -39.74 -4.57 -15.08
CA HIS A 49 -40.11 -5.30 -13.86
C HIS A 49 -40.58 -4.38 -12.73
N PHE A 50 -40.16 -3.11 -12.71
CA PHE A 50 -40.65 -2.10 -11.77
C PHE A 50 -42.10 -1.65 -12.06
N ALA A 51 -42.57 -1.77 -13.32
CA ALA A 51 -43.91 -1.36 -13.73
C ALA A 51 -44.97 -2.45 -13.51
N ASP A 52 -44.58 -3.73 -13.54
CA ASP A 52 -45.48 -4.88 -13.42
C ASP A 52 -45.32 -5.59 -12.05
N GLY A 53 -46.05 -5.12 -11.04
CA GLY A 53 -46.55 -5.97 -9.94
C GLY A 53 -45.52 -6.54 -8.94
N TRP A 54 -45.34 -5.84 -7.84
CA TRP A 54 -44.62 -6.27 -6.64
C TRP A 54 -45.01 -7.69 -6.14
N ARG A 55 -44.07 -8.67 -6.17
CA ARG A 55 -43.79 -9.65 -5.09
C ARG A 55 -42.67 -10.66 -5.45
N ASN A 56 -41.51 -10.48 -4.79
CA ASN A 56 -40.53 -11.52 -4.41
C ASN A 56 -39.71 -12.23 -5.50
N LYS A 57 -38.78 -11.50 -6.09
CA LYS A 57 -37.35 -11.86 -6.18
C LYS A 57 -36.59 -10.62 -6.62
N LEU A 58 -36.27 -9.72 -5.68
CA LEU A 58 -35.11 -8.86 -5.88
C LEU A 58 -33.94 -9.81 -6.12
N ASP A 59 -33.21 -9.64 -7.22
CA ASP A 59 -31.94 -10.34 -7.29
C ASP A 59 -31.13 -9.89 -6.07
N PRO A 60 -30.38 -10.76 -5.38
CA PRO A 60 -29.60 -10.36 -4.20
C PRO A 60 -28.71 -9.12 -4.45
N TRP A 61 -28.37 -8.88 -5.71
CA TRP A 61 -27.56 -7.78 -6.22
C TRP A 61 -28.32 -6.44 -6.37
N ASP A 62 -29.65 -6.46 -6.42
CA ASP A 62 -30.48 -5.25 -6.42
C ASP A 62 -30.49 -4.58 -5.04
N MET A 63 -30.24 -5.35 -3.98
CA MET A 63 -30.21 -4.87 -2.60
C MET A 63 -28.87 -4.23 -2.20
N ILE A 64 -27.82 -4.47 -2.99
CA ILE A 64 -26.47 -3.95 -2.72
C ILE A 64 -26.25 -2.75 -3.62
N GLN A 65 -26.57 -1.56 -3.12
CA GLN A 65 -26.13 -0.31 -3.73
C GLN A 65 -24.76 0.04 -3.14
N VAL A 66 -23.73 -0.03 -3.99
CA VAL A 66 -22.41 0.48 -3.61
C VAL A 66 -22.53 2.00 -3.48
N GLY A 67 -22.13 2.52 -2.31
CA GLY A 67 -22.10 3.94 -2.04
C GLY A 67 -21.21 4.71 -3.02
N ILE A 68 -21.29 6.03 -3.00
CA ILE A 68 -20.44 6.91 -3.81
C ILE A 68 -19.31 7.42 -2.89
N PRO A 69 -18.04 7.39 -3.32
CA PRO A 69 -16.95 8.04 -2.58
C PRO A 69 -17.28 9.52 -2.33
N GLU A 70 -16.83 10.09 -1.22
CA GLU A 70 -17.14 11.48 -0.81
C GLU A 70 -18.60 11.76 -0.42
N GLU A 71 -19.51 10.80 -0.60
CA GLU A 71 -20.93 10.90 -0.25
C GLU A 71 -21.33 9.84 0.79
N ALA A 72 -20.39 9.45 1.67
CA ALA A 72 -20.70 8.53 2.75
C ALA A 72 -21.57 9.24 3.80
N GLU A 73 -22.71 8.64 4.14
CA GLU A 73 -23.55 9.07 5.24
C GLU A 73 -23.00 8.50 6.55
N PHE A 74 -22.65 9.36 7.50
CA PHE A 74 -22.15 8.96 8.82
C PHE A 74 -23.30 8.82 9.83
N GLU A 75 -23.03 8.19 10.98
CA GLU A 75 -24.03 7.99 12.04
C GLU A 75 -24.65 9.29 12.57
N ASP A 76 -23.92 10.42 12.47
CA ASP A 76 -24.37 11.74 12.89
C ASP A 76 -25.24 12.46 11.83
N GLY A 77 -25.47 11.83 10.68
CA GLY A 77 -26.22 12.36 9.55
C GLY A 77 -25.44 13.36 8.69
N SER A 78 -24.14 13.54 8.94
CA SER A 78 -23.27 14.27 8.02
C SER A 78 -22.96 13.43 6.79
N VAL A 79 -22.66 14.11 5.67
CA VAL A 79 -22.29 13.49 4.40
C VAL A 79 -20.92 14.01 4.00
N GLY A 80 -20.00 13.10 3.69
CA GLY A 80 -18.65 13.48 3.28
C GLY A 80 -17.71 12.31 2.99
N PRO A 81 -16.42 12.61 2.74
CA PRO A 81 -15.39 11.60 2.56
C PRO A 81 -15.06 10.90 3.89
N ARG A 82 -14.82 9.59 3.84
CA ARG A 82 -14.51 8.75 5.02
C ARG A 82 -13.15 9.04 5.64
N HIS A 83 -12.25 9.63 4.85
CA HIS A 83 -10.89 10.03 5.19
C HIS A 83 -10.37 11.00 4.11
N ASP A 84 -9.28 11.71 4.38
CA ASP A 84 -8.59 12.61 3.44
C ASP A 84 -8.31 12.04 2.03
N ASN A 85 -8.16 10.72 1.90
CA ASN A 85 -7.87 10.03 0.64
C ASN A 85 -9.08 9.31 -0.01
N ASP A 86 -10.31 9.57 0.46
CA ASP A 86 -11.54 8.97 -0.09
C ASP A 86 -12.05 9.80 -1.26
N HIS A 87 -11.55 9.52 -2.47
CA HIS A 87 -11.90 10.27 -3.67
C HIS A 87 -12.74 9.48 -4.67
N ARG A 88 -13.59 10.18 -5.42
CA ARG A 88 -14.39 9.56 -6.49
C ARG A 88 -13.55 9.08 -7.68
N ASN A 89 -12.55 9.88 -8.04
CA ASN A 89 -11.67 9.60 -9.16
C ASN A 89 -10.37 8.97 -8.64
N ILE A 90 -9.99 7.81 -9.19
CA ILE A 90 -8.78 7.10 -8.77
C ILE A 90 -7.50 7.88 -8.99
N CYS A 91 -7.47 8.84 -9.93
CA CYS A 91 -6.30 9.68 -10.17
C CYS A 91 -6.00 10.62 -9.00
N ASP A 92 -7.00 10.92 -8.17
CA ASP A 92 -6.87 11.80 -7.02
C ASP A 92 -6.52 11.00 -5.74
N ILE A 93 -6.59 9.66 -5.80
CA ILE A 93 -6.25 8.78 -4.68
C ILE A 93 -4.73 8.57 -4.62
N GLN A 94 -4.13 8.91 -3.48
CA GLN A 94 -2.72 8.64 -3.20
C GLN A 94 -2.44 7.14 -3.15
N LEU A 95 -1.37 6.67 -3.79
CA LEU A 95 -1.02 5.23 -3.82
C LEU A 95 -0.63 4.66 -2.46
N LEU A 96 -0.01 5.44 -1.59
CA LEU A 96 0.20 5.03 -0.20
C LEU A 96 -1.00 5.42 0.64
N PRO A 97 -1.37 4.63 1.65
CA PRO A 97 -2.44 5.04 2.55
C PRO A 97 -2.00 6.24 3.37
N THR A 98 -2.95 7.12 3.65
CA THR A 98 -2.75 8.24 4.57
C THR A 98 -2.88 7.75 6.01
N THR A 99 -2.52 8.62 6.96
CA THR A 99 -2.73 8.33 8.38
C THR A 99 -4.23 8.21 8.67
N GLU A 100 -5.06 9.11 8.14
CA GLU A 100 -6.51 9.07 8.35
C GLU A 100 -7.15 7.82 7.72
N GLU A 101 -6.73 7.39 6.53
CA GLU A 101 -7.20 6.15 5.89
C GLU A 101 -6.84 4.89 6.71
N CYS A 102 -5.69 4.89 7.39
CA CYS A 102 -5.27 3.78 8.24
C CYS A 102 -5.99 3.74 9.60
N LEU A 103 -6.48 4.88 10.08
CA LEU A 103 -7.07 5.01 11.43
C LEU A 103 -8.58 5.18 11.42
N THR A 104 -9.18 5.60 10.29
CA THR A 104 -10.63 5.71 10.11
C THR A 104 -11.32 4.43 10.55
N HIS A 105 -12.47 4.50 11.23
CA HIS A 105 -13.24 3.32 11.63
C HIS A 105 -14.19 2.83 10.54
N GLU A 106 -14.48 3.69 9.56
CA GLU A 106 -15.36 3.38 8.45
C GLU A 106 -14.78 2.26 7.58
N PRO A 107 -15.61 1.32 7.10
CA PRO A 107 -15.15 0.31 6.17
C PRO A 107 -14.77 0.96 4.82
N PRO A 108 -13.77 0.41 4.12
CA PRO A 108 -13.39 0.88 2.79
C PRO A 108 -14.57 0.71 1.82
N LEU A 109 -14.73 1.65 0.90
CA LEU A 109 -15.72 1.52 -0.16
C LEU A 109 -15.17 0.57 -1.23
N LEU A 110 -15.59 -0.69 -1.18
CA LEU A 110 -15.22 -1.67 -2.19
C LEU A 110 -16.32 -1.83 -3.24
N PRO A 111 -15.95 -1.92 -4.54
CA PRO A 111 -16.86 -2.30 -5.59
C PRO A 111 -17.53 -3.65 -5.31
N GLY A 112 -18.78 -3.81 -5.72
CA GLY A 112 -19.55 -5.03 -5.51
C GLY A 112 -19.03 -6.19 -6.38
N ASN A 113 -19.26 -7.42 -5.93
CA ASN A 113 -18.79 -8.65 -6.60
C ASN A 113 -19.35 -8.84 -8.03
N SER A 114 -20.43 -8.16 -8.40
CA SER A 114 -21.06 -8.26 -9.73
C SER A 114 -20.66 -7.06 -10.61
N THR A 115 -19.47 -7.12 -11.22
CA THR A 115 -18.86 -5.99 -11.95
C THR A 115 -19.73 -5.38 -13.06
N PHE A 116 -20.67 -6.15 -13.61
CA PHE A 116 -21.59 -5.70 -14.66
C PHE A 116 -22.93 -5.16 -14.14
N HIS A 117 -23.26 -5.38 -12.87
CA HIS A 117 -24.50 -4.89 -12.29
C HIS A 117 -24.45 -3.36 -12.15
N VAL A 118 -25.59 -2.69 -12.38
CA VAL A 118 -25.64 -1.22 -12.30
C VAL A 118 -25.38 -0.71 -10.89
N ASN A 119 -25.81 -1.46 -9.86
CA ASN A 119 -25.65 -1.08 -8.46
C ASN A 119 -24.30 -1.49 -7.84
N ALA A 120 -23.48 -2.27 -8.55
CA ALA A 120 -22.19 -2.73 -8.03
C ALA A 120 -21.09 -1.65 -8.07
N HIS A 121 -21.36 -0.49 -8.68
CA HIS A 121 -20.42 0.62 -8.76
C HIS A 121 -21.14 1.92 -9.17
N TRP A 122 -20.66 3.06 -8.69
CA TRP A 122 -21.15 4.38 -9.10
C TRP A 122 -20.78 4.81 -10.53
N LEU A 123 -19.79 4.18 -11.16
CA LEU A 123 -19.42 4.44 -12.56
C LEU A 123 -20.30 3.57 -13.46
N PRO A 124 -20.70 4.02 -14.66
CA PRO A 124 -21.41 3.16 -15.60
C PRO A 124 -20.58 1.93 -15.99
N PRO A 125 -21.19 0.83 -16.47
CA PRO A 125 -20.44 -0.30 -17.00
C PRO A 125 -19.48 0.17 -18.10
N GLY A 126 -18.23 -0.32 -18.10
CA GLY A 126 -17.23 0.09 -19.09
C GLY A 126 -15.79 -0.07 -18.60
N PRO A 127 -14.78 0.16 -19.44
CA PRO A 127 -13.37 -0.04 -19.10
C PRO A 127 -12.92 0.78 -17.87
N GLU A 128 -13.41 2.01 -17.72
CA GLU A 128 -13.09 2.87 -16.57
C GLU A 128 -13.49 2.24 -15.24
N ARG A 129 -14.70 1.66 -15.18
CA ARG A 129 -15.19 0.91 -14.00
C ARG A 129 -14.27 -0.27 -13.68
N TRP A 130 -13.79 -0.99 -14.68
CA TRP A 130 -12.89 -2.13 -14.46
C TRP A 130 -11.55 -1.68 -13.86
N VAL A 131 -10.99 -0.59 -14.37
CA VAL A 131 -9.74 -0.03 -13.85
C VAL A 131 -9.94 0.47 -12.42
N ASP A 132 -11.01 1.22 -12.14
CA ASP A 132 -11.35 1.69 -10.79
C ASP A 132 -11.52 0.50 -9.82
N THR A 133 -12.28 -0.51 -10.24
CA THR A 133 -12.54 -1.69 -9.43
C THR A 133 -11.26 -2.40 -9.03
N HIS A 134 -10.39 -2.69 -10.01
CA HIS A 134 -9.13 -3.36 -9.74
C HIS A 134 -8.19 -2.50 -8.90
N PHE A 135 -8.10 -1.20 -9.19
CA PHE A 135 -7.30 -0.28 -8.40
C PHE A 135 -7.70 -0.31 -6.92
N ARG A 136 -8.99 -0.18 -6.61
CA ARG A 136 -9.49 -0.18 -5.23
C ARG A 136 -9.32 -1.52 -4.54
N LEU A 137 -9.53 -2.63 -5.23
CA LEU A 137 -9.32 -3.97 -4.67
C LEU A 137 -7.83 -4.23 -4.37
N TYR A 138 -6.93 -3.94 -5.30
CA TYR A 138 -5.48 -4.08 -5.07
C TYR A 138 -4.99 -3.15 -3.96
N ARG A 139 -5.54 -1.93 -3.91
CA ARG A 139 -5.26 -1.01 -2.84
C ARG A 139 -5.71 -1.57 -1.50
N GLU A 140 -6.91 -2.13 -1.41
CA GLU A 140 -7.41 -2.69 -0.17
C GLU A 140 -6.61 -3.90 0.30
N ASP A 141 -6.13 -4.76 -0.61
CA ASP A 141 -5.24 -5.86 -0.25
C ASP A 141 -3.98 -5.36 0.48
N LEU A 142 -3.43 -4.20 0.06
CA LEU A 142 -2.30 -3.55 0.74
C LEU A 142 -2.74 -2.85 2.04
N CYS A 143 -3.78 -2.02 1.96
CA CYS A 143 -4.19 -1.12 3.04
C CYS A 143 -4.83 -1.87 4.21
N SER A 144 -5.55 -2.97 3.97
CA SER A 144 -6.16 -3.80 5.01
C SER A 144 -5.15 -4.28 6.05
N THR A 145 -3.99 -4.73 5.61
CA THR A 145 -2.91 -5.23 6.48
C THR A 145 -2.29 -4.09 7.30
N LEU A 146 -2.05 -2.94 6.65
CA LEU A 146 -1.50 -1.76 7.31
C LEU A 146 -2.47 -1.19 8.35
N ARG A 147 -3.74 -1.04 7.98
CA ARG A 147 -4.84 -0.58 8.84
C ARG A 147 -4.98 -1.46 10.08
N SER A 148 -5.02 -2.78 9.90
CA SER A 148 -5.14 -3.73 11.01
C SER A 148 -3.94 -3.64 11.96
N SER A 149 -2.73 -3.50 11.41
CA SER A 149 -1.50 -3.39 12.21
C SER A 149 -1.40 -2.06 12.97
N LEU A 150 -1.78 -0.94 12.33
CA LEU A 150 -1.73 0.39 12.93
C LEU A 150 -2.82 0.60 13.98
N ARG A 151 -4.04 0.09 13.77
CA ARG A 151 -5.10 0.12 14.79
C ARG A 151 -4.75 -0.74 16.01
N ASP A 152 -4.17 -1.92 15.81
CA ASP A 152 -3.67 -2.74 16.93
C ASP A 152 -2.55 -2.01 17.70
N LEU A 153 -1.65 -1.34 16.97
CA LEU A 153 -0.60 -0.51 17.57
C LEU A 153 -1.18 0.65 18.39
N GLU A 154 -2.13 1.41 17.84
CA GLU A 154 -2.81 2.52 18.52
C GLU A 154 -3.51 2.05 19.81
N HIS A 155 -4.23 0.93 19.72
CA HIS A 155 -4.91 0.32 20.87
C HIS A 155 -3.91 -0.05 21.98
N ARG A 156 -2.78 -0.66 21.62
CA ARG A 156 -1.73 -1.03 22.58
C ARG A 156 -1.03 0.18 23.18
N ILE A 157 -0.77 1.21 22.41
CA ILE A 157 -0.19 2.48 22.91
C ILE A 157 -1.13 3.10 23.95
N THR A 158 -2.44 3.12 23.65
CA THR A 158 -3.47 3.65 24.54
C THR A 158 -3.54 2.87 25.86
N ILE A 159 -3.55 1.53 25.82
CA ILE A 159 -3.61 0.69 27.02
C ILE A 159 -2.31 0.76 27.83
N SER A 160 -1.16 0.75 27.18
CA SER A 160 0.15 0.73 27.83
C SER A 160 0.61 2.09 28.37
N GLY A 161 -0.16 3.16 28.13
CA GLY A 161 0.22 4.53 28.50
C GLY A 161 1.51 4.97 27.79
N GLY A 162 1.69 4.58 26.53
CA GLY A 162 2.86 4.93 25.71
C GLY A 162 4.12 4.07 25.92
N LYS A 163 4.05 3.02 26.75
CA LYS A 163 5.18 2.09 26.95
C LYS A 163 4.99 0.81 26.15
N LEU A 164 5.45 0.84 24.90
CA LEU A 164 5.40 -0.34 24.03
C LEU A 164 6.72 -1.13 24.10
N ALA A 165 6.61 -2.45 24.23
CA ALA A 165 7.78 -3.32 24.17
C ALA A 165 8.24 -3.48 22.70
N THR A 166 9.55 -3.29 22.47
CA THR A 166 10.21 -3.62 21.20
C THR A 166 10.14 -5.13 20.96
N GLY A 167 9.86 -5.54 19.72
CA GLY A 167 9.86 -6.95 19.34
C GLY A 167 8.88 -7.28 18.22
N ARG A 168 8.81 -8.57 17.88
CA ARG A 168 7.80 -9.10 16.96
C ARG A 168 6.48 -9.27 17.70
N LEU A 169 5.42 -8.67 17.18
CA LEU A 169 4.06 -8.93 17.59
C LEU A 169 3.37 -9.75 16.51
N ARG A 170 2.86 -10.91 16.92
CA ARG A 170 2.10 -11.80 16.05
C ARG A 170 0.84 -12.25 16.78
N ASP A 171 -0.29 -11.96 16.17
CA ASP A 171 -1.61 -12.40 16.58
C ASP A 171 -2.34 -12.99 15.36
N ALA A 172 -3.59 -13.43 15.53
CA ALA A 172 -4.37 -14.08 14.48
C ALA A 172 -4.51 -13.22 13.20
N ASN A 173 -4.63 -11.90 13.36
CA ASN A 173 -4.93 -10.97 12.27
C ASN A 173 -3.78 -9.99 11.97
N VAL A 174 -2.66 -10.08 12.69
CA VAL A 174 -1.64 -9.03 12.69
C VAL A 174 -0.23 -9.64 12.88
N ASP A 175 0.74 -9.22 12.07
CA ASP A 175 2.17 -9.63 12.16
C ASP A 175 3.08 -8.45 11.80
N TYR A 176 3.66 -7.78 12.81
CA TYR A 176 4.57 -6.66 12.61
C TYR A 176 5.70 -6.65 13.64
N ASN A 177 6.73 -5.86 13.37
CA ASN A 177 7.87 -5.69 14.28
C ASN A 177 7.95 -4.23 14.72
N ILE A 178 8.10 -4.02 16.02
CA ILE A 178 8.27 -2.69 16.61
C ILE A 178 9.74 -2.50 16.96
N TYR A 179 10.30 -1.39 16.50
CA TYR A 179 11.65 -0.95 16.82
C TYR A 179 11.58 0.41 17.52
N SER A 180 11.73 0.43 18.85
CA SER A 180 11.73 1.68 19.61
C SER A 180 12.98 2.50 19.29
N LEU A 181 12.78 3.70 18.77
CA LEU A 181 13.88 4.58 18.38
C LEU A 181 14.57 5.18 19.61
N ILE A 182 15.91 5.13 19.61
CA ILE A 182 16.77 5.81 20.58
C ILE A 182 17.15 7.20 20.05
N GLY A 183 17.33 7.32 18.72
CA GLY A 183 17.77 8.56 18.09
C GLY A 183 17.29 8.67 16.65
N ILE A 184 17.04 9.90 16.22
CA ILE A 184 16.65 10.25 14.86
C ILE A 184 17.50 11.42 14.40
N SER A 185 18.00 11.34 13.16
CA SER A 185 18.70 12.42 12.47
C SER A 185 18.10 12.55 11.07
N MET A 186 17.92 13.78 10.59
CA MET A 186 17.29 14.05 9.29
C MET A 186 18.30 14.69 8.34
N PRO A 187 19.31 13.93 7.84
CA PRO A 187 20.25 14.48 6.89
C PRO A 187 19.58 14.71 5.53
N ILE A 188 19.79 15.89 4.96
CA ILE A 188 19.58 16.10 3.54
C ILE A 188 20.79 15.48 2.84
N ARG A 189 20.58 14.39 2.11
CA ARG A 189 21.63 13.79 1.30
C ARG A 189 21.56 14.44 -0.09
N HIS A 190 22.71 14.69 -0.69
CA HIS A 190 22.79 15.17 -2.07
C HIS A 190 23.87 14.36 -2.75
N THR A 191 23.54 13.72 -3.86
CA THR A 191 24.53 13.07 -4.71
C THR A 191 25.31 14.15 -5.46
N SER A 192 26.36 14.69 -4.85
CA SER A 192 27.34 15.52 -5.57
C SER A 192 28.47 14.62 -6.08
N GLY A 193 28.42 14.29 -7.37
CA GLY A 193 29.48 13.55 -8.03
C GLY A 193 29.70 14.02 -9.47
N ARG A 194 30.24 15.23 -9.68
CA ARG A 194 30.78 15.62 -11.00
C ARG A 194 31.98 14.76 -11.45
N GLY A 195 32.45 13.81 -10.63
CA GLY A 195 33.66 13.02 -10.86
C GLY A 195 33.50 11.49 -10.85
N GLU A 196 32.32 10.93 -10.58
CA GLU A 196 32.16 9.47 -10.56
C GLU A 196 31.93 8.92 -11.97
N ARG A 197 33.02 8.53 -12.62
CA ARG A 197 33.03 7.82 -13.91
C ARG A 197 32.66 6.33 -13.78
N ASP A 198 32.31 5.85 -12.59
CA ASP A 198 31.92 4.46 -12.38
C ASP A 198 30.39 4.33 -12.30
N ARG A 199 29.80 3.74 -13.34
CA ARG A 199 28.34 3.54 -13.44
C ARG A 199 27.80 2.58 -12.37
N SER A 200 28.66 1.79 -11.73
CA SER A 200 28.26 0.73 -10.79
C SER A 200 28.02 1.21 -9.34
N ARG A 201 28.33 2.47 -9.02
CA ARG A 201 28.19 3.07 -7.68
C ARG A 201 27.44 4.40 -7.66
N ARG A 202 26.49 4.61 -8.57
CA ARG A 202 25.53 5.72 -8.38
C ARG A 202 24.70 5.39 -7.13
N LEU A 203 25.11 5.88 -5.96
CA LEU A 203 24.16 6.09 -4.87
C LEU A 203 23.05 6.96 -5.44
N GLU A 204 21.83 6.45 -5.38
CA GLU A 204 20.66 7.13 -5.92
C GLU A 204 20.48 8.47 -5.22
N ARG A 205 19.75 9.38 -5.85
CA ARG A 205 19.47 10.71 -5.34
C ARG A 205 18.60 10.60 -4.09
N HIS A 206 19.22 10.30 -2.96
CA HIS A 206 18.59 10.37 -1.66
C HIS A 206 18.34 11.84 -1.38
N GLY A 207 17.10 12.31 -1.53
CA GLY A 207 16.72 13.68 -1.19
C GLY A 207 16.71 13.86 0.32
N LEU A 208 15.53 14.04 0.90
CA LEU A 208 15.37 13.99 2.35
C LEU A 208 15.54 12.55 2.85
N CYS A 209 16.48 12.33 3.77
CA CYS A 209 16.65 11.06 4.46
C CYS A 209 16.47 11.20 5.96
N VAL A 210 16.15 10.09 6.59
CA VAL A 210 16.00 9.95 8.03
C VAL A 210 16.88 8.79 8.49
N ASP A 211 17.95 9.11 9.18
CA ASP A 211 18.78 8.11 9.85
C ASP A 211 18.11 7.79 11.18
N VAL A 212 17.73 6.52 11.37
CA VAL A 212 17.09 6.07 12.61
C VAL A 212 18.00 5.10 13.34
N ARG A 213 18.05 5.25 14.66
CA ARG A 213 18.79 4.37 15.57
C ARG A 213 17.86 3.72 16.57
N PHE A 214 18.00 2.41 16.76
CA PHE A 214 17.17 1.66 17.71
C PHE A 214 17.97 0.55 18.41
N SER A 215 17.49 0.13 19.58
CA SER A 215 18.09 -1.00 20.31
C SER A 215 17.88 -2.29 19.54
N GLN A 216 18.89 -3.14 19.56
CA GLN A 216 18.76 -4.46 18.95
C GLN A 216 17.60 -5.27 19.53
N PRO A 217 16.82 -5.99 18.70
CA PRO A 217 15.75 -6.85 19.18
C PRO A 217 16.28 -7.89 20.18
N SER A 218 15.50 -8.12 21.25
CA SER A 218 15.89 -8.95 22.40
C SER A 218 16.20 -10.40 22.01
N ALA A 219 17.10 -11.02 22.78
CA ALA A 219 17.60 -12.39 22.61
C ALA A 219 16.54 -13.50 22.71
N ALA A 220 15.27 -13.19 23.03
CA ALA A 220 14.17 -14.15 22.95
C ALA A 220 13.75 -14.47 21.50
N ASP A 221 13.97 -13.55 20.56
CA ASP A 221 13.79 -13.77 19.12
C ASP A 221 14.98 -14.50 18.48
N ILE A 222 16.09 -14.61 19.23
CA ILE A 222 17.35 -15.20 18.79
C ILE A 222 17.41 -16.61 19.37
N SER A 223 17.35 -17.61 18.50
CA SER A 223 17.45 -19.03 18.84
C SER A 223 18.43 -19.29 19.99
N GLY A 224 17.93 -19.93 21.05
CA GLY A 224 18.57 -19.99 22.35
C GLY A 224 19.98 -20.57 22.33
N SER A 225 20.99 -19.70 22.36
CA SER A 225 22.28 -19.97 22.98
C SER A 225 23.17 -18.73 22.94
N LYS A 226 23.67 -18.32 24.10
CA LYS A 226 24.66 -17.25 24.32
C LYS A 226 26.05 -17.54 23.70
N LYS A 227 26.16 -18.39 22.67
CA LYS A 227 27.45 -18.94 22.23
C LYS A 227 28.09 -18.24 21.04
N ASN A 228 27.50 -17.18 20.48
CA ASN A 228 28.20 -16.12 19.73
C ASN A 228 27.19 -15.04 19.32
N GLU A 229 26.98 -14.06 20.19
CA GLU A 229 25.96 -13.02 20.03
C GLU A 229 26.04 -12.32 18.65
N PHE A 230 27.24 -11.95 18.20
CA PHE A 230 27.48 -11.35 16.89
C PHE A 230 27.07 -12.23 15.71
N LYS A 231 27.37 -13.54 15.77
CA LYS A 231 27.02 -14.48 14.70
C LYS A 231 25.51 -14.72 14.66
N SER A 232 24.89 -14.84 15.83
CA SER A 232 23.44 -14.99 15.97
C SER A 232 22.67 -13.74 15.52
N ARG A 233 23.19 -12.54 15.80
CA ARG A 233 22.66 -11.26 15.31
C ARG A 233 22.76 -11.15 13.79
N LYS A 234 23.90 -11.55 13.21
CA LYS A 234 24.08 -11.60 11.75
C LYS A 234 23.11 -12.57 11.08
N GLU A 235 23.00 -13.79 11.62
CA GLU A 235 22.06 -14.81 11.15
C GLU A 235 20.61 -14.33 11.23
N LEU A 236 20.23 -13.60 12.30
CA LEU A 236 18.90 -12.97 12.41
C LEU A 236 18.65 -12.04 11.21
N TRP A 237 19.50 -11.05 10.97
CA TRP A 237 19.28 -10.06 9.91
C TRP A 237 19.40 -10.65 8.50
N GLU A 238 20.22 -11.68 8.29
CA GLU A 238 20.35 -12.35 7.00
C GLU A 238 19.17 -13.30 6.71
N MET A 239 18.70 -14.06 7.71
CA MET A 239 17.72 -15.13 7.51
C MET A 239 16.27 -14.68 7.70
N THR A 240 16.00 -13.74 8.61
CA THR A 240 14.62 -13.36 8.94
C THR A 240 13.97 -12.41 7.92
N LYS A 241 14.74 -11.93 6.92
CA LYS A 241 14.32 -10.89 5.96
C LYS A 241 13.71 -9.64 6.61
N ARG A 242 13.98 -9.40 7.90
CA ARG A 242 13.55 -8.19 8.61
C ARG A 242 14.33 -7.00 8.08
N LEU A 243 13.63 -5.89 7.91
CA LEU A 243 14.17 -4.63 7.38
C LEU A 243 14.98 -4.87 6.09
N PRO A 244 14.36 -5.43 5.02
CA PRO A 244 15.04 -5.68 3.78
C PRO A 244 15.39 -4.35 3.08
N TYR A 245 16.40 -4.37 2.22
CA TYR A 245 16.71 -3.22 1.36
C TYR A 245 15.51 -2.90 0.45
N TYR A 246 15.16 -1.62 0.32
CA TYR A 246 13.89 -1.11 -0.25
C TYR A 246 12.61 -1.66 0.38
N GLY A 247 12.70 -2.25 1.57
CA GLY A 247 11.52 -2.59 2.36
C GLY A 247 10.77 -1.32 2.77
N MET A 248 9.45 -1.36 2.68
CA MET A 248 8.60 -0.32 3.27
C MET A 248 8.54 -0.49 4.79
N VAL A 249 8.67 0.62 5.49
CA VAL A 249 8.52 0.72 6.95
C VAL A 249 7.64 1.91 7.29
N ALA A 250 6.92 1.81 8.41
CA ALA A 250 6.14 2.91 8.94
C ALA A 250 6.92 3.55 10.10
N LEU A 251 7.29 4.82 9.96
CA LEU A 251 7.74 5.65 11.07
C LEU A 251 6.51 6.19 11.79
N VAL A 252 6.37 5.84 13.06
CA VAL A 252 5.18 6.15 13.85
C VAL A 252 5.56 7.08 14.99
N THR A 253 4.82 8.18 15.14
CA THR A 253 4.95 9.10 16.27
C THR A 253 3.57 9.36 16.88
N VAL A 254 3.54 9.72 18.15
CA VAL A 254 2.29 10.09 18.84
C VAL A 254 2.40 11.57 19.21
N ILE A 255 1.52 12.39 18.64
CA ILE A 255 1.45 13.84 18.88
C ILE A 255 0.04 14.15 19.37
N ASP A 256 -0.09 14.82 20.51
CA ASP A 256 -1.40 15.17 21.11
C ASP A 256 -2.38 13.99 21.21
N ASN A 257 -1.88 12.82 21.64
CA ASN A 257 -2.62 11.56 21.70
C ASN A 257 -3.13 11.01 20.35
N THR A 258 -2.71 11.60 19.23
CA THR A 258 -3.00 11.11 17.88
C THR A 258 -1.78 10.42 17.29
N LEU A 259 -2.02 9.25 16.68
CA LEU A 259 -0.99 8.50 15.98
C LEU A 259 -0.75 9.15 14.62
N GLN A 260 0.49 9.57 14.34
CA GLN A 260 0.91 10.02 13.00
C GLN A 260 1.85 8.99 12.39
N VAL A 261 1.64 8.70 11.11
CA VAL A 261 2.36 7.67 10.37
C VAL A 261 3.00 8.26 9.13
N VAL A 262 4.29 8.02 8.98
CA VAL A 262 5.04 8.37 7.77
C VAL A 262 5.62 7.08 7.18
N PHE A 263 5.22 6.75 5.96
CA PHE A 263 5.77 5.60 5.25
C PHE A 263 7.12 5.97 4.63
N CYS A 264 8.10 5.10 4.84
CA CYS A 264 9.45 5.25 4.32
C CYS A 264 9.92 3.96 3.64
N GLN A 265 10.85 4.08 2.71
CA GLN A 265 11.63 2.97 2.18
C GLN A 265 13.02 2.92 2.83
N ILE A 266 13.55 1.72 3.01
CA ILE A 266 14.91 1.52 3.53
C ILE A 266 15.91 1.69 2.38
N VAL A 267 16.72 2.75 2.42
CA VAL A 267 17.67 3.11 1.37
C VAL A 267 19.12 2.80 1.68
N GLU A 268 19.45 2.53 2.94
CA GLU A 268 20.81 2.17 3.33
C GLU A 268 20.71 1.14 4.45
N ARG A 269 21.23 -0.06 4.15
CA ARG A 269 21.18 -1.23 5.02
C ARG A 269 22.53 -1.92 5.04
N GLU A 270 23.39 -1.50 5.96
CA GLU A 270 24.69 -2.13 6.17
C GLU A 270 24.62 -3.17 7.29
N ILE A 271 24.87 -4.45 6.97
CA ILE A 271 24.83 -5.54 7.96
C ILE A 271 25.78 -5.27 9.13
N GLU A 272 26.92 -4.64 8.88
CA GLU A 272 27.90 -4.26 9.91
C GLU A 272 27.34 -3.26 10.93
N ARG A 273 26.42 -2.38 10.50
CA ARG A 273 25.70 -1.46 11.40
C ARG A 273 24.55 -2.16 12.12
N LEU A 274 23.91 -3.13 11.49
CA LEU A 274 22.81 -3.91 12.09
C LEU A 274 23.24 -4.85 13.23
N ILE A 275 24.51 -5.28 13.25
CA ILE A 275 25.01 -6.21 14.27
C ILE A 275 25.39 -5.48 15.58
N LYS A 276 25.59 -4.16 15.52
CA LYS A 276 25.90 -3.33 16.70
C LYS A 276 24.74 -3.33 17.70
N ASP A 277 25.05 -2.97 18.95
CA ASP A 277 24.04 -2.85 20.01
C ASP A 277 23.00 -1.77 19.69
N GLU A 278 23.48 -0.66 19.11
CA GLU A 278 22.66 0.37 18.48
C GLU A 278 22.63 0.12 16.96
N VAL A 279 21.47 -0.28 16.47
CA VAL A 279 21.23 -0.53 15.06
C VAL A 279 20.94 0.78 14.36
N GLU A 280 21.62 1.04 13.24
CA GLU A 280 21.43 2.23 12.42
C GLU A 280 20.99 1.83 11.00
N ILE A 281 19.91 2.44 10.51
CA ILE A 281 19.45 2.34 9.13
C ILE A 281 19.07 3.72 8.59
N THR A 282 19.19 3.90 7.28
CA THR A 282 18.75 5.13 6.61
C THR A 282 17.43 4.86 5.90
N LEU A 283 16.45 5.72 6.18
CA LEU A 283 15.13 5.72 5.60
C LEU A 283 14.99 6.89 4.63
N GLN A 284 14.23 6.71 3.57
CA GLN A 284 13.75 7.79 2.72
C GLN A 284 12.22 7.80 2.80
N PRO A 285 11.59 8.89 3.27
CA PRO A 285 10.15 9.04 3.19
C PRO A 285 9.70 8.96 1.73
N PHE A 286 8.56 8.33 1.47
CA PHE A 286 7.98 8.38 0.13
C PHE A 286 7.54 9.81 -0.19
N GLU A 287 8.02 10.37 -1.29
CA GLU A 287 7.54 11.66 -1.78
C GLU A 287 6.31 11.46 -2.67
N ILE A 288 5.34 12.37 -2.60
CA ILE A 288 4.14 12.37 -3.47
C ILE A 288 4.53 12.31 -4.96
N LYS A 289 5.71 12.83 -5.31
CA LYS A 289 6.25 12.84 -6.68
C LYS A 289 6.83 11.50 -7.14
N ASP A 290 7.18 10.61 -6.23
CA ASP A 290 7.72 9.29 -6.58
C ASP A 290 6.70 8.44 -7.36
N PHE A 291 5.42 8.79 -7.23
CA PHE A 291 4.28 8.11 -7.87
C PHE A 291 3.57 8.94 -8.94
N ALA A 292 3.97 10.19 -9.16
CA ALA A 292 3.36 11.08 -10.16
C ALA A 292 3.79 10.77 -11.61
N ILE A 293 4.62 9.75 -11.81
CA ILE A 293 5.11 9.30 -13.12
C ILE A 293 4.75 7.82 -13.29
N ILE A 294 3.45 7.54 -13.44
CA ILE A 294 2.95 6.31 -14.07
C ILE A 294 1.92 6.72 -15.11
#